data_AF-A0A7J9TK78-F1
#
_entry.id   AF-A0A7J9TK78-F1
#
_cell.length_a   1.000
_cell.length_b   1.000
_cell.length_c   1.000
_cell.angle_alpha   90.00
_cell.angle_beta   90.00
_cell.angle_gamma   90.00
#
_symmetry.space_group_name_H-M   'P 1'
#
loop_
_entity.id
_entity.type
_entity.pdbx_description
1 polymer ?
#
loop_
_entity_poly.entity_id
_entity_poly.type
_entity_poly.pdbx_seq_one_letter_code
_entity_poly.pdbx_strand_id
1 'polypeptide(L)' 'MIGYPLDNVYEEVAFLAYHLHWDYETIINMEHNERKQWCEEVSKINKKMNSNKTKSLLDV' A
#
# COMPACT_ATOMS: atom_id res chain seq x y z
N MET A 1 -10.22 12.86 21.90
CA MET A 1 -9.31 13.18 20.78
C MET A 1 -8.58 11.89 20.44
N ILE A 2 -9.04 11.17 19.41
CA ILE A 2 -8.40 9.92 19.00
C ILE A 2 -7.22 10.35 18.13
N GLY A 3 -6.05 10.49 18.77
CA GLY A 3 -4.80 10.72 18.05
C GLY A 3 -4.55 9.54 17.13
N TYR A 4 -4.17 9.81 15.89
CA TYR A 4 -3.82 8.75 14.94
C TYR A 4 -2.73 7.88 15.56
N PRO A 5 -2.90 6.54 15.63
CA PRO A 5 -1.88 5.67 16.18
C PRO A 5 -0.64 5.78 15.28
N LEU A 6 0.48 6.21 15.86
CA LEU A 6 1.76 6.32 15.14
C LEU A 6 2.18 4.98 14.53
N ASP A 7 1.78 3.88 15.17
CA ASP A 7 2.01 2.51 14.69
C ASP A 7 1.45 2.31 13.27
N ASN A 8 0.27 2.87 12.96
CA ASN A 8 -0.35 2.74 11.64
C ASN A 8 0.42 3.51 10.55
N VAL A 9 1.11 4.61 10.93
CA VAL A 9 1.89 5.40 9.96
C VAL A 9 3.13 4.63 9.53
N TYR A 10 3.81 3.96 10.46
CA TYR A 10 4.96 3.13 10.10
C TYR A 10 4.58 1.95 9.21
N GLU A 11 3.43 1.32 9.47
CA GLU A 11 2.90 0.26 8.61
C GLU A 11 2.58 0.76 7.20
N GLU A 12 1.88 1.89 7.06
CA GLU A 12 1.59 2.52 5.77
C GLU A 12 2.87 2.84 4.99
N VAL A 13 3.85 3.44 5.66
CA VAL A 13 5.12 3.82 5.06
C VAL A 13 5.91 2.59 4.62
N ALA A 14 5.99 1.57 5.46
CA ALA A 14 6.67 0.31 5.13
C ALA A 14 6.00 -0.39 3.94
N PHE A 15 4.66 -0.41 3.90
CA PHE A 15 3.90 -1.00 2.81
C PHE A 15 4.18 -0.29 1.48
N LEU A 16 4.12 1.05 1.47
CA LEU A 16 4.38 1.85 0.27
C LEU A 16 5.85 1.75 -0.17
N ALA A 17 6.80 1.85 0.75
CA ALA A 17 8.23 1.70 0.44
C ALA A 17 8.55 0.32 -0.12
N TYR A 18 7.92 -0.74 0.38
CA TYR A 18 8.13 -2.10 -0.11
C TYR A 18 7.57 -2.31 -1.53
N HIS A 19 6.40 -1.77 -1.83
CA HIS A 19 5.73 -1.99 -3.12
C HIS A 19 6.10 -0.99 -4.22
N LEU A 20 6.37 0.27 -3.86
CA LEU A 20 6.65 1.35 -4.81
C LEU A 20 8.13 1.74 -4.84
N HIS A 21 8.93 1.27 -3.88
CA HIS A 21 10.35 1.61 -3.73
C HIS A 21 10.62 3.12 -3.64
N TRP A 22 9.66 3.86 -3.10
CA TRP A 22 9.83 5.28 -2.80
C TRP A 22 10.63 5.48 -1.52
N ASP A 23 11.32 6.61 -1.45
CA ASP A 23 12.09 7.00 -0.28
C ASP A 23 11.18 7.26 0.93
N TYR A 24 11.68 6.91 2.12
CA TYR A 24 10.98 7.13 3.39
C TYR A 24 10.58 8.60 3.57
N GLU A 25 11.49 9.53 3.26
CA GLU A 25 11.22 10.97 3.38
C GLU A 25 10.08 11.43 2.47
N THR A 26 9.98 10.87 1.27
CA THR A 26 8.90 11.21 0.35
C THR A 26 7.54 10.77 0.91
N ILE A 27 7.47 9.56 1.48
CA ILE A 27 6.22 9.01 1.98
C ILE A 27 5.80 9.65 3.31
N ILE A 28 6.74 9.94 4.21
CA ILE A 28 6.43 10.56 5.50
C ILE A 28 5.97 12.01 5.35
N ASN A 29 6.47 12.72 4.32
CA ASN A 29 6.06 14.09 3.99
C ASN A 29 4.70 14.18 3.27
N MET A 30 4.12 13.06 2.84
CA MET A 30 2.76 13.05 2.25
C MET A 30 1.69 13.32 3.29
N GLU A 31 0.60 13.94 2.85
CA GLU A 31 -0.60 14.12 3.66
C GLU A 31 -1.18 12.75 4.06
N HIS A 32 -1.75 12.68 5.27
CA HIS A 32 -2.33 11.43 5.81
C HIS A 32 -3.36 10.80 4.86
N ASN A 33 -4.20 11.63 4.24
CA ASN A 33 -5.22 11.19 3.28
C ASN A 33 -4.60 10.64 2.00
N GLU A 34 -3.49 11.24 1.56
CA GLU A 34 -2.80 10.83 0.34
C GLU A 34 -2.15 9.46 0.51
N ARG A 35 -1.43 9.23 1.62
CA ARG A 35 -0.88 7.88 1.93
C ARG A 35 -1.95 6.81 1.95
N LYS A 36 -3.10 7.10 2.57
CA LYS A 36 -4.21 6.16 2.63
C LYS A 36 -4.74 5.81 1.23
N GLN A 37 -4.91 6.81 0.37
CA GLN A 37 -5.32 6.57 -1.03
C GLN A 37 -4.31 5.69 -1.78
N TRP A 38 -3.00 5.97 -1.64
CA TRP A 38 -1.96 5.15 -2.27
C TRP A 38 -1.98 3.71 -1.77
N CYS A 39 -2.15 3.48 -0.46
CA CYS A 39 -2.28 2.14 0.11
C CYS A 39 -3.47 1.37 -0.49
N GLU A 40 -4.61 2.04 -0.70
CA GLU A 40 -5.79 1.44 -1.33
C GLU A 40 -5.54 1.10 -2.80
N GLU A 41 -4.91 1.99 -3.56
CA GLU A 41 -4.61 1.76 -4.99
C GLU A 41 -3.60 0.62 -5.18
N VAL A 42 -2.52 0.59 -4.41
CA VAL A 42 -1.54 -0.52 -4.43
C VAL A 42 -2.22 -1.84 -4.09
N SER A 43 -3.11 -1.84 -3.09
CA SER A 43 -3.90 -3.02 -2.74
C SER A 43 -4.82 -3.49 -3.87
N LYS A 44 -5.45 -2.58 -4.61
CA LYS A 44 -6.28 -2.90 -5.79
C LYS A 44 -5.45 -3.52 -6.90
N ILE A 45 -4.29 -2.96 -7.20
CA ILE A 45 -3.36 -3.46 -8.23
C ILE A 45 -2.90 -4.87 -7.84
N ASN A 46 -2.43 -5.07 -6.61
CA ASN A 46 -1.97 -6.36 -6.11
C ASN A 46 -3.09 -7.42 -6.14
N LYS A 47 -4.33 -7.07 -5.77
CA LYS A 47 -5.48 -7.97 -5.89
C LYS A 47 -5.76 -8.36 -7.34
N LYS A 48 -5.75 -7.41 -8.27
CA LYS A 48 -5.97 -7.67 -9.70
C LYS A 48 -4.88 -8.58 -10.27
N MET A 49 -3.61 -8.29 -9.98
CA MET A 49 -2.49 -9.11 -10.43
C MET A 49 -2.56 -10.55 -9.88
N ASN A 50 -2.83 -10.71 -8.58
CA ASN A 50 -2.98 -12.03 -7.98
C ASN A 50 -4.21 -12.78 -8.52
N SER A 51 -5.34 -12.12 -8.75
CA SER A 51 -6.51 -12.77 -9.35
C SER A 51 -6.26 -13.28 -10.77
N ASN A 52 -5.45 -12.58 -11.56
CA ASN A 52 -5.05 -13.02 -12.89
C ASN A 52 -4.05 -14.19 -12.83
N LYS A 53 -3.13 -14.17 -11.86
CA LYS A 53 -2.19 -15.27 -11.62
C LYS A 53 -2.91 -16.55 -11.21
N THR A 54 -3.93 -16.46 -10.35
CA THR A 54 -4.72 -17.62 -9.92
C THR A 54 -5.56 -18.21 -11.05
N LYS A 55 -6.14 -17.39 -11.95
CA LYS A 55 -6.87 -17.89 -13.12
C LYS A 55 -5.97 -18.72 -14.04
N SER A 56 -4.77 -18.23 -14.35
CA SER A 56 -3.81 -18.97 -15.20
C SER A 56 -3.35 -20.31 -14.63
N LEU A 57 -3.47 -20.55 -13.32
CA LEU A 57 -3.08 -21.81 -12.68
C LEU A 57 -4.23 -22.84 -12.61
N LEU A 58 -5.47 -22.42 -12.86
CA LEU A 58 -6.67 -23.26 -12.87
C LEU A 58 -7.12 -23.63 -14.30
N ASP A 59 -6.43 -23.11 -15.32
CA ASP A 59 -6.69 -23.34 -16.75
C ASP A 59 -5.81 -24.46 -17.36
N VAL A 60 -5.38 -25.45 -16.56
CA VAL A 60 -4.62 -26.64 -17.03
C VAL A 60 -5.40 -27.92 -16.77
#